data_AF-A0AAV3ZQI0-F1
#
_entry.id   AF-A0AAV3ZQI0-F1
#
_cell.length_a   1.000
_cell.length_b   1.000
_cell.length_c   1.000
_cell.angle_alpha   90.00
_cell.angle_beta   90.00
_cell.angle_gamma   90.00
#
_symmetry.space_group_name_H-M   'P 1'
#
loop_
_entity.id
_entity.type
_entity.pdbx_description
1 polymer ?
#
loop_
_entity_poly.entity_id
_entity_poly.type
_entity_poly.pdbx_seq_one_letter_code
_entity_poly.pdbx_strand_id
1 'polypeptide(L)' 'MEEAHAFKEAKYLGLTKELKKDGYEAKVMPVEIGARGFVASSAYGLLSKLSIGGNKRTKALRLLAETAENS' A
#
# COMPACT_ATOMS: atom_id res chain seq x y z
N MET A 1 -4.51 13.27 11.09
CA MET A 1 -3.87 12.42 10.06
C MET A 1 -3.97 10.93 10.42
N GLU A 2 -3.80 10.55 11.69
CA GLU A 2 -4.01 9.17 12.17
C GLU A 2 -5.44 8.63 12.03
N GLU A 3 -6.47 9.44 12.27
CA GLU A 3 -7.86 8.97 12.25
C GLU A 3 -8.34 8.53 10.86
N ALA A 4 -7.94 9.24 9.80
CA ALA A 4 -8.27 8.88 8.42
C ALA A 4 -7.57 7.58 7.97
N HIS A 5 -6.38 7.31 8.52
CA HIS A 5 -5.64 6.07 8.27
C HIS A 5 -6.33 4.87 8.92
N ALA A 6 -6.79 5.02 10.16
CA ALA A 6 -7.53 3.98 10.89
C ALA A 6 -8.85 3.60 10.19
N PHE A 7 -9.57 4.57 9.62
CA PHE A 7 -10.80 4.32 8.90
C PHE A 7 -10.59 3.50 7.60
N LYS A 8 -9.51 3.77 6.86
CA LYS A 8 -9.16 3.05 5.63
C LYS A 8 -8.81 1.58 5.92
N GLU A 9 -8.14 1.32 7.04
CA GLU A 9 -7.86 -0.05 7.48
C GLU A 9 -9.14 -0.79 7.84
N ALA A 10 -10.02 -0.15 8.60
CA ALA A 10 -11.27 -0.74 9.07
C ALA A 10 -12.17 -1.22 7.93
N LYS A 11 -12.19 -0.51 6.79
CA LYS A 11 -13.03 -0.84 5.61
C LYS A 11 -12.81 -2.27 5.10
N TYR A 12 -11.58 -2.75 5.08
CA TYR A 12 -11.24 -4.06 4.49
C TYR A 12 -10.97 -5.16 5.52
N LEU A 13 -11.20 -4.89 6.81
CA LEU A 13 -11.07 -5.91 7.86
C LEU A 13 -12.08 -7.04 7.68
N GLY A 14 -13.29 -6.76 7.21
CA GLY A 14 -14.31 -7.78 6.93
C GLY A 14 -13.83 -8.77 5.86
N LEU A 15 -13.44 -8.25 4.71
CA LEU A 15 -12.88 -9.04 3.59
C LEU A 15 -11.67 -9.87 4.03
N THR A 16 -10.79 -9.29 4.85
CA THR A 16 -9.61 -10.00 5.37
C THR A 16 -9.98 -11.19 6.26
N LYS A 17 -11.06 -11.06 7.06
CA LYS A 17 -11.56 -12.16 7.91
C LYS A 17 -12.15 -13.28 7.07
N GLU A 18 -12.90 -12.94 6.02
CA GLU A 18 -13.47 -13.93 5.08
C GLU A 18 -12.36 -14.71 4.37
N LEU A 19 -11.39 -14.00 3.79
CA LEU A 19 -10.24 -14.64 3.12
C LEU A 19 -9.46 -15.58 4.07
N LYS A 20 -9.25 -15.16 5.32
CA LYS A 20 -8.59 -16.02 6.32
C LYS A 20 -9.41 -17.24 6.70
N LYS A 21 -10.74 -17.12 6.77
CA LYS A 21 -11.64 -18.24 7.03
C LYS A 21 -11.56 -19.27 5.90
N ASP A 22 -11.38 -18.81 4.68
CA ASP A 22 -11.26 -19.65 3.48
C ASP A 22 -9.83 -20.22 3.29
N GLY A 23 -8.94 -20.00 4.26
CA GLY A 23 -7.59 -20.55 4.29
C GLY A 23 -6.52 -19.68 3.61
N TYR A 24 -6.86 -18.48 3.16
CA TYR A 24 -5.89 -17.55 2.56
C TYR A 24 -5.15 -16.72 3.61
N GLU A 25 -3.88 -16.45 3.35
CA GLU A 25 -3.15 -15.42 4.10
C GLU A 25 -3.46 -14.03 3.53
N ALA A 26 -4.07 -13.17 4.36
CA ALA A 26 -4.48 -11.83 3.95
C ALA A 26 -4.07 -10.76 4.97
N LYS A 27 -3.64 -9.59 4.46
CA LYS A 27 -3.23 -8.43 5.25
C LYS A 27 -3.70 -7.13 4.59
N VAL A 28 -4.33 -6.25 5.36
CA VAL A 28 -4.66 -4.89 4.90
C VAL A 28 -3.43 -4.01 5.05
N MET A 29 -3.10 -3.28 3.99
CA MET A 29 -1.98 -2.35 3.96
C MET A 29 -2.42 -1.05 3.30
N PRO A 30 -2.81 -0.02 4.08
CA PRO A 30 -3.23 1.25 3.50
C PRO A 30 -2.03 1.94 2.87
N VAL A 31 -2.19 2.34 1.62
CA VAL A 31 -1.20 3.13 0.89
C VAL A 31 -1.89 4.32 0.26
N GLU A 32 -1.28 5.48 0.44
CA GLU A 32 -1.73 6.71 -0.18
C GLU A 32 -0.88 6.95 -1.43
N ILE A 33 -1.53 6.97 -2.58
CA ILE A 33 -0.92 7.33 -3.86
C ILE A 33 -1.62 8.59 -4.32
N GLY A 34 -0.91 9.72 -4.32
CA GLY A 34 -1.47 11.00 -4.76
C GLY A 34 -1.55 11.08 -6.29
N ALA A 35 -2.54 11.80 -6.80
CA ALA A 35 -2.84 11.94 -8.24
C ALA A 35 -1.82 12.80 -9.05
N ARG A 36 -0.62 13.05 -8.52
CA ARG A 36 0.43 13.91 -9.14
C ARG A 36 1.86 13.45 -8.79
N GLY A 37 2.12 12.15 -8.86
CA GLY A 37 3.47 11.63 -8.58
C GLY A 37 3.91 11.69 -7.11
N PHE A 38 3.04 12.14 -6.18
CA PHE A 38 3.33 12.09 -4.75
C PHE A 38 3.16 10.66 -4.25
N VAL A 39 4.26 9.91 -4.33
CA VAL A 39 4.38 8.62 -3.67
C VAL A 39 4.58 8.89 -2.18
N ALA A 40 3.49 8.81 -1.41
CA ALA A 40 3.56 9.04 0.03
C ALA A 40 4.52 8.03 0.68
N SER A 41 5.06 8.40 1.86
CA SER A 41 5.91 7.53 2.69
C SER A 41 5.29 6.14 2.95
N SER A 42 3.96 6.04 2.87
CA SER A 42 3.21 4.78 2.96
C SER A 42 3.58 3.76 1.87
N ALA A 43 3.87 4.17 0.63
CA ALA A 43 4.28 3.25 -0.43
C ALA A 43 5.71 2.71 -0.21
N TYR A 44 6.60 3.54 0.32
CA TYR A 44 7.93 3.08 0.77
C TYR A 44 7.80 2.04 1.89
N GLY A 45 6.89 2.27 2.83
CA GLY A 45 6.54 1.34 3.90
C GLY A 45 5.98 0.01 3.36
N LEU A 46 5.07 0.06 2.37
CA LEU A 46 4.55 -1.12 1.67
C LEU A 46 5.67 -1.96 1.07
N LEU A 47 6.54 -1.34 0.26
CA LEU A 47 7.63 -2.05 -0.39
C LEU A 47 8.58 -2.70 0.62
N SER A 48 8.86 -2.01 1.72
CA SER A 48 9.72 -2.54 2.78
C SER A 48 9.09 -3.75 3.48
N LYS A 49 7.77 -3.72 3.72
CA LYS A 49 7.01 -4.85 4.28
C LYS A 49 6.90 -6.04 3.32
N LEU A 50 7.03 -5.80 2.01
CA LEU A 50 7.16 -6.84 0.97
C LEU A 50 8.62 -7.28 0.75
N SER A 51 9.54 -6.89 1.65
CA SER A 51 10.98 -7.17 1.56
C SER A 51 11.66 -6.64 0.29
N ILE A 52 11.05 -5.64 -0.37
CA ILE A 52 11.64 -4.95 -1.52
C ILE A 52 12.50 -3.80 -0.98
N GLY A 53 13.82 -4.01 -1.01
CA GLY A 53 14.82 -3.07 -0.50
C GLY A 53 15.78 -2.51 -1.54
N GLY A 54 16.69 -1.64 -1.08
CA GLY A 54 17.79 -1.09 -1.87
C GLY A 54 17.36 -0.47 -3.20
N ASN A 55 18.16 -0.70 -4.25
CA ASN A 55 17.92 -0.17 -5.59
C ASN A 55 16.60 -0.66 -6.21
N LYS A 56 16.12 -1.86 -5.84
CA LYS A 56 14.83 -2.39 -6.33
C LYS A 56 13.67 -1.55 -5.81
N ARG A 57 13.73 -1.12 -4.56
CA ARG A 57 12.72 -0.24 -3.96
C ARG A 57 12.68 1.12 -4.65
N THR A 58 13.83 1.74 -4.88
CA THR A 58 13.90 3.04 -5.57
C THR A 58 13.31 2.96 -6.98
N LYS A 59 13.61 1.90 -7.74
CA LYS A 59 13.03 1.66 -9.06
C LYS A 59 11.50 1.46 -9.00
N ALA A 60 11.02 0.67 -8.03
CA ALA A 60 9.60 0.44 -7.84
C ALA A 60 8.84 1.73 -7.47
N LEU A 61 9.40 2.56 -6.58
CA LEU A 61 8.82 3.86 -6.23
C LEU A 61 8.71 4.79 -7.45
N ARG A 62 9.76 4.84 -8.27
CA ARG A 62 9.76 5.65 -9.49
C ARG A 62 8.69 5.18 -10.48
N LEU A 63 8.60 3.87 -10.71
CA LEU A 63 7.57 3.30 -11.59
C LEU A 63 6.15 3.59 -11.08
N LEU A 64 5.93 3.49 -9.77
CA LEU A 64 4.66 3.85 -9.14
C LEU A 64 4.31 5.34 -9.35
N ALA A 65 5.29 6.24 -9.21
CA ALA A 65 5.11 7.66 -9.46
C ALA A 65 4.74 7.95 -10.92
N GLU A 66 5.54 7.43 -11.86
CA GLU A 66 5.34 7.61 -13.30
C GLU A 66 3.98 7.05 -13.75
N THR A 67 3.57 5.90 -13.22
CA THR A 67 2.26 5.31 -13.55
C THR A 67 1.11 6.17 -13.01
N ALA A 68 1.24 6.68 -11.79
CA ALA A 68 0.22 7.53 -11.17
C ALA A 68 0.08 8.90 -11.82
N GLU A 69 1.14 9.42 -12.47
CA GLU A 69 1.09 10.67 -13.25
C GLU A 69 0.39 10.51 -14.61
N ASN A 70 0.38 9.29 -15.16
CA ASN A 70 -0.17 8.98 -16.49
C ASN A 70 -1.54 8.29 -16.46
N SER A 71 -2.15 8.15 -15.28
CA SER A 71 -3.47 7.54 -15.04
C SER A 71 -4.53 8.59 -14.74
#